data_AF-A0A377PG76-F1
#
_entry.id   AF-A0A377PG76-F1
#
_cell.length_a   1.000
_cell.length_b   1.000
_cell.length_c   1.000
_cell.angle_alpha   90.00
_cell.angle_beta   90.00
_cell.angle_gamma   90.00
#
_symmetry.space_group_name_H-M   'P 1'
#
loop_
_entity.id
_entity.type
_entity.pdbx_description
1 polymer ?
#
loop_
_entity_poly.entity_id
_entity_poly.type
_entity_poly.pdbx_seq_one_letter_code
_entity_poly.pdbx_strand_id
1 'polypeptide(L)'
;MIPHWDLNNITAFPEMGVFCRDVLLTAPFAFFSAVFVQILNPMNIAYRKREEDKQLATYKAIRVHRISYIILISIIIFFSFSFTFSMSHEQAVEAFNLNISALAMAAKVIPGTLVHVMTTLLNIFAVLTAFLGIYLGFQEAVKGILVNIIQRFIPEDRINHKALGLGVYIFIVLLLFAWVSLGFSVVIFFHIGSPLYGIVSCLIPCYLVYKVKKLHKFKGVQTWCVLAFGILLVISPFLKFFE
;
A
#
# COMPACT_ATOMS: atom_id res chain seq x y z
N MET A 1 -11.25 -0.26 -21.33
CA MET A 1 -11.05 1.20 -21.31
C MET A 1 -10.33 1.72 -22.55
N ILE A 2 -9.36 0.98 -23.14
CA ILE A 2 -8.68 1.36 -24.40
C ILE A 2 -9.64 1.87 -25.50
N PRO A 3 -10.79 1.23 -25.78
CA PRO A 3 -11.70 1.71 -26.83
C PRO A 3 -12.34 3.08 -26.54
N HIS A 4 -12.26 3.56 -25.31
CA HIS A 4 -12.84 4.82 -24.84
C HIS A 4 -11.76 5.87 -24.52
N TRP A 5 -10.53 5.68 -25.01
CA TRP A 5 -9.48 6.67 -24.82
C TRP A 5 -9.73 7.90 -25.69
N ASP A 6 -9.81 9.05 -25.04
CA ASP A 6 -9.92 10.37 -25.65
C ASP A 6 -8.76 11.25 -25.15
N LEU A 7 -7.93 11.72 -26.07
CA LEU A 7 -6.80 12.60 -25.78
C LEU A 7 -7.23 14.02 -25.39
N ASN A 8 -8.49 14.40 -25.68
CA ASN A 8 -9.05 15.68 -25.25
C ASN A 8 -9.22 15.77 -23.73
N ASN A 9 -9.14 14.64 -23.00
CA ASN A 9 -9.11 14.64 -21.55
C ASN A 9 -7.81 15.22 -20.97
N ILE A 10 -6.75 15.39 -21.78
CA ILE A 10 -5.50 16.02 -21.36
C ILE A 10 -5.64 17.54 -21.49
N THR A 11 -5.68 18.23 -20.34
CA THR A 11 -5.69 19.69 -20.31
C THR A 11 -4.30 20.28 -20.59
N ALA A 12 -4.24 21.60 -20.83
CA ALA A 12 -2.98 22.32 -20.91
C ALA A 12 -2.11 22.08 -19.67
N PHE A 13 -0.78 22.12 -19.86
CA PHE A 13 0.16 21.91 -18.77
C PHE A 13 -0.03 23.01 -17.71
N PRO A 14 -0.25 22.65 -16.43
CA PRO A 14 -0.48 23.63 -15.39
C PRO A 14 0.78 24.45 -15.09
N GLU A 15 0.61 25.57 -14.38
CA GLU A 15 1.74 26.34 -13.88
C GLU A 15 2.66 25.48 -13.01
N MET A 16 3.97 25.69 -13.11
CA MET A 16 4.97 24.84 -12.46
C MET A 16 4.79 24.73 -10.94
N GLY A 17 4.36 25.82 -10.28
CA GLY A 17 4.09 25.81 -8.84
C GLY A 17 2.93 24.89 -8.46
N VAL A 18 1.82 24.96 -9.22
CA VAL A 18 0.65 24.10 -9.04
C VAL A 18 1.01 22.64 -9.33
N PHE A 19 1.74 22.39 -10.41
CA PHE A 19 2.23 21.07 -10.76
C PHE A 19 3.06 20.44 -9.64
N CYS A 20 4.09 21.14 -9.14
CA CYS A 20 4.94 20.64 -8.07
C CYS A 20 4.16 20.36 -6.78
N ARG A 21 3.21 21.24 -6.44
CA ARG A 21 2.32 21.05 -5.30
C ARG A 21 1.48 19.78 -5.46
N ASP A 22 0.79 19.62 -6.58
CA ASP A 22 -0.14 18.51 -6.80
C ASP A 22 0.60 17.17 -6.87
N VAL A 23 1.79 17.14 -7.48
CA VAL A 23 2.70 15.97 -7.46
C VAL A 23 3.10 15.60 -6.03
N LEU A 24 3.45 16.60 -5.21
CA LEU A 24 3.86 16.39 -3.83
C LEU A 24 2.73 15.87 -2.93
N LEU A 25 1.50 16.36 -3.15
CA LEU A 25 0.29 15.89 -2.46
C LEU A 25 -0.12 14.49 -2.91
N THR A 26 0.19 14.11 -4.15
CA THR A 26 -0.14 12.79 -4.72
C THR A 26 0.94 11.73 -4.42
N ALA A 27 2.16 12.14 -4.07
CA ALA A 27 3.29 11.24 -3.80
C ALA A 27 2.99 10.13 -2.76
N PRO A 28 2.27 10.39 -1.64
CA PRO A 28 1.85 9.33 -0.74
C PRO A 28 0.98 8.28 -1.42
N PHE A 29 -0.01 8.68 -2.20
CA PHE A 29 -0.91 7.76 -2.89
C PHE A 29 -0.14 6.90 -3.89
N ALA A 30 0.78 7.51 -4.66
CA ALA A 30 1.66 6.79 -5.57
C ALA A 30 2.57 5.79 -4.83
N PHE A 31 3.13 6.18 -3.68
CA PHE A 31 3.91 5.29 -2.84
C PHE A 31 3.08 4.10 -2.36
N PHE A 32 1.93 4.35 -1.74
CA PHE A 32 1.05 3.28 -1.25
C PHE A 32 0.59 2.32 -2.35
N SER A 33 0.38 2.84 -3.56
CA SER A 33 0.02 2.02 -4.74
C SER A 33 1.11 1.02 -5.11
N ALA A 34 2.38 1.42 -4.91
CA ALA A 34 3.54 0.63 -5.28
C ALA A 34 4.13 -0.20 -4.11
N VAL A 35 3.72 0.07 -2.86
CA VAL A 35 4.29 -0.60 -1.68
C VAL A 35 3.86 -2.06 -1.60
N PHE A 36 4.86 -2.94 -1.67
CA PHE A 36 4.69 -4.39 -1.61
C PHE A 36 5.62 -5.02 -0.56
N VAL A 37 5.68 -4.43 0.64
CA VAL A 37 6.60 -4.82 1.71
C VAL A 37 6.11 -6.04 2.48
N GLN A 38 4.80 -6.16 2.71
CA GLN A 38 4.17 -7.24 3.48
C GLN A 38 4.47 -8.64 2.94
N ILE A 39 4.72 -8.80 1.63
CA ILE A 39 5.06 -10.10 1.06
C ILE A 39 6.50 -10.52 1.31
N LEU A 40 7.40 -9.58 1.64
CA LEU A 40 8.84 -9.83 1.69
C LEU A 40 9.20 -10.90 2.71
N ASN A 41 8.56 -10.87 3.88
CA ASN A 41 8.86 -11.83 4.94
C ASN A 41 8.33 -13.24 4.61
N PRO A 42 7.04 -13.44 4.26
CA PRO A 42 6.54 -14.74 3.81
C PRO A 42 7.30 -15.31 2.61
N MET A 43 7.64 -14.47 1.64
CA MET A 43 8.41 -14.87 0.46
C MET A 43 9.82 -15.36 0.84
N ASN A 44 10.54 -14.61 1.68
CA ASN A 44 11.85 -15.03 2.17
C ASN A 44 11.80 -16.33 2.96
N ILE A 45 10.78 -16.51 3.81
CA ILE A 45 10.57 -17.76 4.56
C ILE A 45 10.29 -18.91 3.60
N ALA A 46 9.44 -18.71 2.58
CA ALA A 46 9.10 -19.75 1.60
C ALA A 46 10.32 -20.20 0.80
N TYR A 47 11.16 -19.28 0.31
CA TYR A 47 12.39 -19.63 -0.40
C TYR A 47 13.42 -20.30 0.51
N ARG A 48 13.58 -19.84 1.75
CA ARG A 48 14.48 -20.48 2.73
C ARG A 48 14.06 -21.88 3.15
N LYS A 49 12.76 -22.20 3.06
CA LYS A 49 12.26 -23.57 3.32
C LYS A 49 12.52 -24.52 2.15
N ARG A 50 12.61 -24.00 0.92
CA ARG A 50 12.80 -24.81 -0.30
C ARG A 50 14.26 -25.00 -0.66
N GLU A 51 15.13 -24.07 -0.31
CA GLU A 51 16.54 -24.04 -0.69
C GLU A 51 17.42 -24.22 0.55
N GLU A 52 18.32 -25.19 0.53
CA GLU A 52 19.26 -25.44 1.63
C GLU A 52 20.31 -24.33 1.75
N ASP A 53 20.79 -23.81 0.61
CA ASP A 53 21.73 -22.68 0.59
C ASP A 53 21.02 -21.35 0.83
N LYS A 54 21.38 -20.69 1.93
CA LYS A 54 20.88 -19.38 2.34
C LYS A 54 21.21 -18.27 1.34
N GLN A 55 22.35 -18.34 0.66
CA GLN A 55 22.75 -17.35 -0.33
C GLN A 55 21.88 -17.47 -1.59
N LEU A 56 21.75 -18.69 -2.11
CA LEU A 56 20.88 -18.99 -3.24
C LEU A 56 19.40 -18.63 -2.97
N ALA A 57 18.89 -18.97 -1.77
CA ALA A 57 17.53 -18.61 -1.35
C ALA A 57 17.29 -17.09 -1.39
N THR A 58 18.25 -16.32 -0.88
CA THR A 58 18.18 -14.85 -0.85
C THR A 58 18.25 -14.26 -2.26
N TYR A 59 19.14 -14.78 -3.11
CA TYR A 59 19.25 -14.35 -4.51
C TYR A 59 17.95 -14.60 -5.29
N LYS A 60 17.37 -15.81 -5.18
CA LYS A 60 16.11 -16.17 -5.83
C LYS A 60 14.97 -15.25 -5.37
N ALA A 61 14.85 -15.01 -4.06
CA ALA A 61 13.84 -14.12 -3.50
C ALA A 61 13.96 -12.68 -4.04
N ILE A 62 15.18 -12.12 -4.06
CA ILE A 62 15.42 -10.77 -4.61
C ILE A 62 15.10 -10.69 -6.10
N ARG A 63 15.48 -11.71 -6.88
CA ARG A 63 15.22 -11.75 -8.33
C ARG A 63 13.72 -11.77 -8.61
N VAL A 64 12.98 -12.65 -7.93
CA VAL A 64 11.53 -12.78 -8.09
C VAL A 64 10.81 -11.51 -7.65
N HIS A 65 11.24 -10.90 -6.55
CA HIS A 65 10.71 -9.64 -6.09
C HIS A 65 10.89 -8.53 -7.12
N ARG A 66 12.09 -8.40 -7.70
CA ARG A 66 12.38 -7.37 -8.72
C ARG A 66 11.50 -7.52 -9.95
N ILE A 67 11.34 -8.74 -10.47
CA ILE A 67 10.49 -9.01 -11.63
C ILE A 67 9.03 -8.69 -11.31
N SER A 68 8.54 -9.15 -10.15
CA SER A 68 7.17 -8.89 -9.70
C SER A 68 6.91 -7.39 -9.56
N TYR A 69 7.88 -6.63 -9.03
CA TYR A 69 7.78 -5.20 -8.87
C TYR A 69 7.75 -4.46 -10.22
N ILE A 70 8.58 -4.87 -11.20
CA ILE A 70 8.55 -4.30 -12.55
C ILE A 70 7.17 -4.52 -13.20
N ILE A 71 6.63 -5.74 -13.09
CA ILE A 71 5.29 -6.05 -13.62
C ILE A 71 4.23 -5.18 -12.94
N LEU A 72 4.29 -5.07 -11.61
CA LEU A 72 3.37 -4.25 -10.82
C LEU A 72 3.40 -2.78 -11.27
N ILE A 73 4.57 -2.16 -11.36
CA ILE A 73 4.72 -0.77 -11.78
C ILE A 73 4.22 -0.56 -13.21
N SER A 74 4.54 -1.45 -14.14
CA SER A 74 4.06 -1.38 -15.52
C SER A 74 2.52 -1.40 -15.58
N ILE A 75 1.89 -2.27 -14.79
CA ILE A 75 0.43 -2.35 -14.70
C ILE A 75 -0.15 -1.08 -14.10
N ILE A 76 0.41 -0.57 -12.99
CA ILE A 76 -0.06 0.67 -12.34
C ILE A 76 0.00 1.84 -13.31
N ILE A 77 1.13 2.03 -14.00
CA ILE A 77 1.31 3.11 -14.97
C ILE A 77 0.32 2.97 -16.12
N PHE A 78 0.17 1.76 -16.67
CA PHE A 78 -0.77 1.49 -17.75
C PHE A 78 -2.22 1.82 -17.34
N PHE A 79 -2.65 1.40 -16.15
CA PHE A 79 -3.98 1.73 -15.64
C PHE A 79 -4.14 3.22 -15.37
N SER A 80 -3.13 3.89 -14.81
CA SER A 80 -3.17 5.33 -14.57
C SER A 80 -3.43 6.10 -15.85
N PHE A 81 -2.65 5.84 -16.92
CA PHE A 81 -2.88 6.47 -18.22
C PHE A 81 -4.23 6.07 -18.82
N SER A 82 -4.61 4.80 -18.70
CA SER A 82 -5.89 4.32 -19.22
C SER A 82 -7.08 5.04 -18.58
N PHE A 83 -7.06 5.27 -17.27
CA PHE A 83 -8.08 6.05 -16.56
C PHE A 83 -8.04 7.53 -16.95
N THR A 84 -6.85 8.14 -17.02
CA THR A 84 -6.70 9.54 -17.46
C THR A 84 -7.28 9.77 -18.85
N PHE A 85 -7.11 8.83 -19.79
CA PHE A 85 -7.64 8.99 -21.15
C PHE A 85 -9.12 8.68 -21.28
N SER A 86 -9.75 7.99 -20.32
CA SER A 86 -11.13 7.51 -20.48
C SER A 86 -12.14 8.14 -19.51
N MET A 87 -11.68 8.87 -18.49
CA MET A 87 -12.54 9.56 -17.54
C MET A 87 -12.35 11.08 -17.65
N SER A 88 -13.46 11.82 -17.60
CA SER A 88 -13.40 13.28 -17.53
C SER A 88 -13.00 13.76 -16.13
N HIS A 89 -12.51 15.00 -16.04
CA HIS A 89 -12.13 15.61 -14.76
C HIS A 89 -13.29 15.63 -13.75
N GLU A 90 -14.49 15.98 -14.20
CA GLU A 90 -15.69 16.02 -13.35
C GLU A 90 -16.01 14.64 -12.75
N GLN A 91 -15.93 13.58 -13.56
CA GLN A 91 -16.13 12.21 -13.10
C GLN A 91 -15.07 11.78 -12.08
N ALA A 92 -13.81 12.20 -12.27
CA ALA A 92 -12.74 11.91 -11.33
C ALA A 92 -12.94 12.63 -9.98
N VAL A 93 -13.39 13.88 -9.99
CA VAL A 93 -13.70 14.66 -8.78
C VAL A 93 -14.90 14.07 -8.05
N GLU A 94 -15.95 13.67 -8.77
CA GLU A 94 -17.10 12.98 -8.17
C GLU A 94 -16.67 11.67 -7.50
N ALA A 95 -15.86 10.87 -8.19
CA ALA A 95 -15.32 9.62 -7.65
C ALA A 95 -14.53 9.84 -6.35
N PHE A 96 -13.70 10.87 -6.33
CA PHE A 96 -12.89 11.25 -5.17
C PHE A 96 -13.76 11.67 -3.99
N ASN A 97 -14.74 12.56 -4.22
CA ASN A 97 -15.64 13.06 -3.19
C ASN A 97 -16.53 11.96 -2.59
N LEU A 98 -17.02 11.06 -3.45
CA LEU A 98 -17.85 9.93 -3.02
C LEU A 98 -17.04 8.75 -2.48
N ASN A 99 -15.71 8.82 -2.48
CA ASN A 99 -14.81 7.72 -2.09
C ASN A 99 -15.09 6.41 -2.86
N ILE A 100 -15.44 6.52 -4.14
CA ILE A 100 -15.75 5.38 -5.01
C ILE A 100 -14.47 5.00 -5.79
N SER A 101 -14.23 3.69 -5.98
CA SER A 101 -13.09 3.25 -6.76
C SER A 101 -13.22 3.67 -8.23
N ALA A 102 -12.09 4.00 -8.87
CA ALA A 102 -12.05 4.37 -10.29
C ALA A 102 -12.67 3.29 -11.19
N LEU A 103 -12.48 2.02 -10.84
CA LEU A 103 -13.06 0.89 -11.58
C LEU A 103 -14.59 0.82 -11.45
N ALA A 104 -15.15 1.13 -10.26
CA ALA A 104 -16.59 1.20 -10.08
C ALA A 104 -17.22 2.38 -10.84
N MET A 105 -16.49 3.49 -10.97
CA MET A 105 -16.90 4.62 -11.82
C MET A 105 -16.81 4.29 -13.31
N ALA A 106 -15.74 3.61 -13.74
CA ALA A 106 -15.62 3.10 -15.10
C ALA A 106 -16.78 2.18 -15.49
N ALA A 107 -17.29 1.37 -14.54
CA ALA A 107 -18.48 0.57 -14.77
C ALA A 107 -19.68 1.45 -15.13
N LYS A 108 -19.93 2.57 -14.42
CA LYS A 108 -21.07 3.48 -14.69
C LYS A 108 -21.02 4.11 -16.07
N VAL A 109 -19.82 4.35 -16.61
CA VAL A 109 -19.62 5.10 -17.87
C VAL A 109 -19.63 4.17 -19.09
N ILE A 110 -19.24 2.90 -18.95
CA ILE A 110 -19.15 1.96 -20.08
C ILE A 110 -20.49 1.25 -20.29
N PRO A 111 -21.15 1.39 -21.45
CA PRO A 111 -22.44 0.74 -21.71
C PRO A 111 -22.29 -0.78 -21.83
N GLY A 112 -23.19 -1.52 -21.17
CA GLY A 112 -23.34 -2.97 -21.34
C GLY A 112 -23.52 -3.72 -20.02
N THR A 113 -24.63 -4.43 -19.88
CA THR A 113 -24.96 -5.23 -18.67
C THR A 113 -23.87 -6.24 -18.32
N LEU A 114 -23.26 -6.88 -19.33
CA LEU A 114 -22.18 -7.83 -19.13
C LEU A 114 -20.92 -7.16 -18.53
N VAL A 115 -20.59 -5.94 -18.99
CA VAL A 115 -19.44 -5.18 -18.48
C VAL A 115 -19.67 -4.78 -17.03
N HIS A 116 -20.87 -4.34 -16.67
CA HIS A 116 -21.21 -4.03 -15.27
C HIS A 116 -21.05 -5.24 -14.34
N VAL A 117 -21.57 -6.41 -14.75
CA VAL A 117 -21.47 -7.64 -13.95
C VAL A 117 -20.01 -8.07 -13.80
N MET A 118 -19.25 -8.10 -14.91
CA MET A 118 -17.83 -8.48 -14.88
C MET A 118 -17.01 -7.52 -14.03
N THR A 119 -17.21 -6.21 -14.15
CA THR A 119 -16.49 -5.22 -13.35
C THR A 119 -16.83 -5.32 -11.87
N THR A 120 -18.10 -5.56 -11.53
CA THR A 120 -18.53 -5.73 -10.13
C THR A 120 -17.89 -6.97 -9.51
N LEU A 121 -17.91 -8.11 -10.22
CA LEU A 121 -17.26 -9.33 -9.77
C LEU A 121 -15.75 -9.13 -9.60
N LEU A 122 -15.09 -8.50 -10.58
CA LEU A 122 -13.67 -8.20 -10.51
C LEU A 122 -13.36 -7.32 -9.29
N ASN A 123 -14.16 -6.30 -9.02
CA ASN A 123 -13.99 -5.44 -7.85
C ASN A 123 -14.13 -6.24 -6.53
N ILE A 124 -15.13 -7.12 -6.42
CA ILE A 124 -15.31 -7.98 -5.23
C ILE A 124 -14.10 -8.90 -5.02
N PHE A 125 -13.67 -9.61 -6.06
CA PHE A 125 -12.51 -10.51 -5.97
C PHE A 125 -11.21 -9.75 -5.70
N ALA A 126 -11.02 -8.58 -6.30
CA ALA A 126 -9.85 -7.73 -6.05
C ALA A 126 -9.80 -7.27 -4.58
N VAL A 127 -10.92 -6.80 -4.03
CA VAL A 127 -11.01 -6.39 -2.62
C VAL A 127 -10.78 -7.59 -1.69
N LEU A 128 -11.38 -8.74 -1.96
CA LEU A 128 -11.20 -9.94 -1.14
C LEU A 128 -9.75 -10.44 -1.13
N THR A 129 -9.11 -10.49 -2.30
CA THR A 129 -7.71 -10.95 -2.41
C THR A 129 -6.74 -9.97 -1.76
N ALA A 130 -6.92 -8.66 -1.95
CA ALA A 130 -6.14 -7.64 -1.28
C ALA A 130 -6.33 -7.67 0.24
N PHE A 131 -7.57 -7.84 0.70
CA PHE A 131 -7.91 -7.97 2.12
C PHE A 131 -7.18 -9.16 2.74
N LEU A 132 -7.29 -10.36 2.18
CA LEU A 132 -6.63 -11.55 2.71
C LEU A 132 -5.10 -11.41 2.71
N GLY A 133 -4.52 -10.78 1.69
CA GLY A 133 -3.08 -10.54 1.60
C GLY A 133 -2.54 -9.66 2.73
N ILE A 134 -3.27 -8.60 3.11
CA ILE A 134 -2.87 -7.69 4.19
C ILE A 134 -3.26 -8.27 5.56
N TYR A 135 -4.44 -8.89 5.66
CA TYR A 135 -5.01 -9.42 6.88
C TYR A 135 -4.09 -10.41 7.58
N LEU A 136 -3.46 -11.34 6.84
CA LEU A 136 -2.53 -12.30 7.43
C LEU A 136 -1.34 -11.62 8.13
N GLY A 137 -0.73 -10.64 7.47
CA GLY A 137 0.37 -9.87 8.05
C GLY A 137 -0.07 -9.01 9.24
N PHE A 138 -1.25 -8.40 9.15
CA PHE A 138 -1.83 -7.62 10.24
C PHE A 138 -2.13 -8.49 11.47
N GLN A 139 -2.73 -9.66 11.27
CA GLN A 139 -3.03 -10.61 12.33
C GLN A 139 -1.76 -11.10 13.02
N GLU A 140 -0.71 -11.43 12.26
CA GLU A 140 0.59 -11.81 12.83
C GLU A 140 1.21 -10.66 13.65
N ALA A 141 1.14 -9.43 13.15
CA ALA A 141 1.66 -8.25 13.85
C ALA A 141 0.91 -7.99 15.16
N VAL A 142 -0.43 -7.98 15.15
CA VAL A 142 -1.26 -7.78 16.35
C VAL A 142 -1.00 -8.88 17.37
N LYS A 143 -0.95 -10.15 16.92
CA LYS A 143 -0.63 -11.28 17.81
C LYS A 143 0.75 -11.11 18.43
N GLY A 144 1.77 -10.75 17.65
CA GLY A 144 3.12 -10.52 18.15
C GLY A 144 3.20 -9.39 19.18
N ILE A 145 2.52 -8.28 18.94
CA ILE A 145 2.43 -7.15 19.88
C ILE A 145 1.76 -7.60 21.18
N LEU A 146 0.63 -8.28 21.11
CA LEU A 146 -0.09 -8.75 22.30
C LEU A 146 0.71 -9.76 23.11
N VAL A 147 1.38 -10.72 22.45
CA VAL A 147 2.28 -11.66 23.14
C VAL A 147 3.37 -10.90 23.89
N ASN A 148 4.05 -9.95 23.24
CA ASN A 148 5.11 -9.15 23.85
C ASN A 148 4.59 -8.31 25.04
N ILE A 149 3.35 -7.81 25.00
CA ILE A 149 2.74 -7.08 26.12
C ILE A 149 2.40 -8.05 27.26
N ILE A 150 1.74 -9.17 26.97
CA ILE A 150 1.28 -10.14 27.97
C ILE A 150 2.48 -10.80 28.66
N GLN A 151 3.56 -11.08 27.92
CA GLN A 151 4.81 -11.63 28.45
C GLN A 151 5.46 -10.75 29.54
N ARG A 152 5.14 -9.46 29.59
CA ARG A 152 5.61 -8.57 30.68
C ARG A 152 4.91 -8.83 32.02
N PHE A 153 3.73 -9.46 31.99
CA PHE A 153 2.91 -9.70 33.18
C PHE A 153 2.77 -11.19 33.51
N ILE A 154 2.82 -12.06 32.50
CA ILE A 154 2.61 -13.51 32.64
C ILE A 154 3.71 -14.23 31.86
N PRO A 155 4.37 -15.26 32.43
CA PRO A 155 5.35 -16.07 31.69
C PRO A 155 4.71 -16.75 30.46
N GLU A 156 5.46 -16.81 29.37
CA GLU A 156 5.00 -17.27 28.05
C GLU A 156 4.32 -18.66 28.11
N ASP A 157 4.84 -19.53 28.96
CA ASP A 157 4.40 -20.92 29.15
C ASP A 157 2.94 -21.04 29.64
N ARG A 158 2.38 -19.96 30.23
CA ARG A 158 0.99 -19.92 30.69
C ARG A 158 0.04 -19.23 29.71
N ILE A 159 0.54 -18.73 28.57
CA ILE A 159 -0.28 -18.04 27.58
C ILE A 159 -1.04 -19.06 26.75
N ASN A 160 -2.37 -19.06 26.86
CA ASN A 160 -3.21 -19.88 25.98
C ASN A 160 -3.26 -19.27 24.58
N HIS A 161 -2.41 -19.77 23.68
CA HIS A 161 -2.33 -19.29 22.30
C HIS A 161 -3.63 -19.46 21.49
N LYS A 162 -4.50 -20.42 21.83
CA LYS A 162 -5.80 -20.58 21.15
C LYS A 162 -6.77 -19.47 21.56
N ALA A 163 -6.85 -19.18 22.86
CA ALA A 163 -7.68 -18.08 23.37
C ALA A 163 -7.17 -16.72 22.86
N LEU A 164 -5.86 -16.52 22.84
CA LEU A 164 -5.25 -15.31 22.28
C LEU A 164 -5.57 -15.15 20.80
N GLY A 165 -5.47 -16.22 20.01
CA GLY A 165 -5.84 -16.20 18.60
C GLY A 165 -7.31 -15.80 18.38
N LEU A 166 -8.22 -16.40 19.15
CA LEU A 166 -9.65 -16.05 19.11
C LEU A 166 -9.90 -14.58 19.48
N GLY A 167 -9.24 -14.10 20.54
CA GLY A 167 -9.32 -12.70 20.96
C GLY A 167 -8.83 -11.73 19.88
N VAL A 168 -7.72 -12.06 19.20
CA VAL A 168 -7.22 -11.28 18.06
C VAL A 168 -8.24 -11.23 16.92
N TYR A 169 -8.85 -12.37 16.57
CA TYR A 169 -9.88 -12.41 15.53
C TYR A 169 -11.07 -11.51 15.85
N ILE A 170 -11.62 -11.63 17.06
CA ILE A 170 -12.74 -10.81 17.52
C ILE A 170 -12.36 -9.33 17.51
N PHE A 171 -11.18 -8.99 18.01
CA PHE A 171 -10.67 -7.62 18.02
C PHE A 171 -10.56 -7.02 16.62
N ILE A 172 -9.98 -7.75 15.66
CA ILE A 172 -9.83 -7.26 14.28
C ILE A 172 -11.21 -7.04 13.64
N VAL A 173 -12.16 -7.98 13.83
CA VAL A 173 -13.52 -7.85 13.28
C VAL A 173 -14.25 -6.65 13.87
N LEU A 174 -14.17 -6.44 15.19
CA LEU A 174 -14.79 -5.29 15.85
C LEU A 174 -14.17 -3.96 15.40
N LEU A 175 -12.84 -3.92 15.24
CA LEU A 175 -12.13 -2.74 14.75
C LEU A 175 -12.57 -2.39 13.32
N LEU A 176 -12.65 -3.38 12.43
CA LEU A 176 -13.12 -3.18 11.06
C LEU A 176 -14.59 -2.76 11.01
N PHE A 177 -15.44 -3.38 11.83
CA PHE A 177 -16.84 -3.00 11.95
C PHE A 177 -16.98 -1.54 12.39
N ALA A 178 -16.28 -1.14 13.45
CA ALA A 178 -16.27 0.25 13.92
C ALA A 178 -15.78 1.21 12.83
N TRP A 179 -14.72 0.85 12.11
CA TRP A 179 -14.20 1.67 11.01
C TRP A 179 -15.25 1.90 9.91
N VAL A 180 -15.94 0.85 9.48
CA VAL A 180 -16.99 0.92 8.46
C VAL A 180 -18.21 1.71 8.97
N SER A 181 -18.65 1.46 10.21
CA SER A 181 -19.80 2.14 10.80
C SER A 181 -19.58 3.64 11.01
N LEU A 182 -18.34 4.07 11.23
CA LEU A 182 -17.98 5.48 11.40
C LEU A 182 -17.81 6.22 10.07
N GLY A 183 -17.83 5.53 8.93
CA GLY A 183 -17.76 6.16 7.61
C GLY A 183 -16.46 6.91 7.34
N PHE A 184 -15.35 6.52 7.97
CA PHE A 184 -14.06 7.19 7.76
C PHE A 184 -13.62 7.13 6.30
N SER A 185 -13.30 8.28 5.71
CA SER A 185 -12.76 8.35 4.35
C SER A 185 -11.42 7.65 4.25
N VAL A 186 -11.24 6.87 3.18
CA VAL A 186 -9.98 6.20 2.83
C VAL A 186 -8.85 7.23 2.61
N VAL A 187 -9.18 8.44 2.17
CA VAL A 187 -8.22 9.52 1.94
C VAL A 187 -7.54 9.95 3.24
N ILE A 188 -8.30 10.04 4.35
CA ILE A 188 -7.76 10.38 5.68
C ILE A 188 -6.79 9.30 6.15
N PHE A 189 -7.12 8.03 5.90
CA PHE A 189 -6.22 6.91 6.21
C PHE A 189 -4.88 7.05 5.49
N PHE A 190 -4.88 7.41 4.21
CA PHE A 190 -3.63 7.62 3.47
C PHE A 190 -2.84 8.83 3.99
N HIS A 191 -3.50 9.90 4.41
CA HIS A 191 -2.82 11.06 5.01
C HIS A 191 -2.16 10.74 6.34
N ILE A 192 -2.83 10.01 7.24
CA ILE A 192 -2.25 9.59 8.53
C ILE A 192 -1.23 8.46 8.32
N GLY A 193 -1.48 7.60 7.34
CA GLY A 193 -0.61 6.47 7.00
C GLY A 193 0.71 6.94 6.40
N SER A 194 0.72 8.04 5.63
CA SER A 194 1.91 8.51 4.90
C SER A 194 3.12 8.76 5.80
N PRO A 195 3.03 9.50 6.92
CA PRO A 195 4.16 9.69 7.82
C PRO A 195 4.56 8.40 8.51
N LEU A 196 3.59 7.57 8.92
CA LEU A 196 3.86 6.30 9.59
C LEU A 196 4.67 5.37 8.68
N TYR A 197 4.26 5.24 7.42
CA TYR A 197 4.97 4.45 6.43
C TYR A 197 6.31 5.08 6.02
N GLY A 198 6.39 6.40 5.88
CA GLY A 198 7.66 7.10 5.65
C GLY A 198 8.68 6.80 6.74
N ILE A 199 8.25 6.81 8.01
CA ILE A 199 9.10 6.46 9.15
C ILE A 199 9.48 4.98 9.11
N VAL A 200 8.50 4.08 9.06
CA VAL A 200 8.73 2.64 9.23
C VAL A 200 9.42 2.00 8.02
N SER A 201 9.05 2.41 6.81
CA SER A 201 9.53 1.81 5.56
C SER A 201 10.74 2.51 4.97
N CYS A 202 10.98 3.80 5.28
CA CYS A 202 12.12 4.55 4.74
C CYS A 202 13.12 4.98 5.83
N LEU A 203 12.68 5.75 6.84
CA LEU A 203 13.61 6.35 7.82
C LEU A 203 14.27 5.31 8.74
N ILE A 204 13.51 4.37 9.31
CA ILE A 204 14.04 3.33 10.19
C ILE A 204 15.07 2.45 9.46
N PRO A 205 14.80 1.90 8.27
CA PRO A 205 15.80 1.14 7.51
C PRO A 205 17.06 1.96 7.21
N CYS A 206 16.92 3.24 6.83
CA CYS A 206 18.07 4.13 6.62
C CYS A 206 18.90 4.28 7.90
N TYR A 207 18.26 4.59 9.03
CA TYR A 207 18.94 4.66 10.33
C TYR A 207 19.67 3.37 10.69
N LEU A 208 19.05 2.20 10.45
CA LEU A 208 19.67 0.90 10.68
C LEU A 208 20.88 0.64 9.78
N VAL A 209 20.87 1.11 8.52
CA VAL A 209 22.03 1.04 7.61
C VAL A 209 23.22 1.83 8.13
N TYR A 210 23.02 2.93 8.87
CA TYR A 210 24.12 3.67 9.49
C TYR A 210 24.55 3.10 10.85
N LYS A 211 23.61 2.56 11.64
CA LYS A 211 23.90 2.02 12.99
C LYS A 211 24.50 0.61 12.98
N VAL A 212 24.03 -0.28 12.11
CA VAL A 212 24.38 -1.71 12.14
C VAL A 212 25.49 -2.01 11.14
N LYS A 213 26.68 -2.40 11.63
CA LYS A 213 27.87 -2.69 10.80
C LYS A 213 27.60 -3.67 9.65
N LYS A 214 26.78 -4.71 9.87
CA LYS A 214 26.40 -5.70 8.83
C LYS A 214 25.60 -5.10 7.66
N LEU A 215 24.91 -3.97 7.88
CA LEU A 215 24.12 -3.27 6.88
C LEU A 215 24.88 -2.14 6.19
N HIS A 216 26.09 -1.80 6.65
CA HIS A 216 26.91 -0.74 6.05
C HIS A 216 27.22 -0.98 4.57
N LYS A 217 27.14 -2.24 4.11
CA LYS A 217 27.23 -2.61 2.69
C LYS A 217 26.17 -1.94 1.79
N PHE A 218 25.08 -1.45 2.37
CA PHE A 218 24.00 -0.76 1.66
C PHE A 218 24.12 0.77 1.70
N LYS A 219 25.20 1.32 2.30
CA LYS A 219 25.45 2.75 2.28
C LYS A 219 25.73 3.22 0.84
N GLY A 220 25.05 4.27 0.43
CA GLY A 220 25.30 4.91 -0.86
C GLY A 220 24.24 5.94 -1.21
N VAL A 221 24.27 6.41 -2.46
CA VAL A 221 23.31 7.38 -2.99
C VAL A 221 21.87 6.87 -2.86
N GLN A 222 21.64 5.56 -3.04
CA GLN A 222 20.33 4.95 -2.89
C GLN A 222 19.73 5.15 -1.48
N THR A 223 20.55 5.05 -0.42
CA THR A 223 20.09 5.29 0.96
C THR A 223 19.66 6.74 1.16
N TRP A 224 20.40 7.68 0.58
CA TRP A 224 20.07 9.10 0.62
C TRP A 224 18.78 9.43 -0.14
N CYS A 225 18.57 8.82 -1.31
CA CYS A 225 17.30 8.95 -2.04
C CYS A 225 16.12 8.43 -1.22
N VAL A 226 16.27 7.27 -0.57
CA VAL A 226 15.22 6.70 0.29
C VAL A 226 14.97 7.57 1.52
N LEU A 227 16.02 8.16 2.11
CA LEU A 227 15.90 9.09 3.22
C LEU A 227 15.14 10.36 2.82
N ALA A 228 15.52 10.99 1.70
CA ALA A 228 14.86 12.18 1.18
C ALA A 228 13.38 11.91 0.86
N PHE A 229 13.08 10.77 0.22
CA PHE A 229 11.71 10.37 -0.06
C PHE A 229 10.91 10.09 1.22
N GLY A 230 11.53 9.45 2.22
CA GLY A 230 10.92 9.23 3.53
C GLY A 230 10.55 10.52 4.25
N ILE A 231 11.43 11.52 4.21
CA ILE A 231 11.16 12.86 4.76
C ILE A 231 10.00 13.51 4.02
N LEU A 232 10.00 13.42 2.69
CA LEU A 232 8.92 13.94 1.84
C LEU A 232 7.56 13.33 2.18
N LEU A 233 7.49 12.00 2.39
CA LEU A 233 6.25 11.33 2.80
C LEU A 233 5.74 11.78 4.18
N VAL A 234 6.65 12.07 5.10
CA VAL A 234 6.31 12.59 6.43
C VAL A 234 5.77 14.01 6.35
N ILE A 235 6.35 14.85 5.49
CA ILE A 235 5.97 16.26 5.35
C ILE A 235 4.70 16.45 4.52
N SER A 236 4.45 15.60 3.51
CA SER A 236 3.36 15.75 2.54
C SER A 236 1.97 16.03 3.16
N PRO A 237 1.52 15.32 4.21
CA PRO A 237 0.22 15.60 4.83
C PRO A 237 0.16 16.96 5.54
N PHE A 238 1.28 17.45 6.08
CA PHE A 238 1.35 18.76 6.75
C PHE A 238 1.22 19.90 5.75
N LEU A 239 1.73 19.74 4.53
CA LEU A 239 1.63 20.75 3.49
C LEU A 239 0.18 20.98 3.03
N LYS A 240 -0.68 19.97 3.16
CA LYS A 240 -2.12 20.10 2.87
C LYS A 240 -2.87 20.96 3.89
N PHE A 241 -2.33 21.13 5.11
CA PHE A 241 -2.94 22.03 6.12
C PHE A 241 -2.60 23.51 5.91
N PHE A 242 -1.65 23.82 5.01
CA PHE A 242 -1.31 25.20 4.63
C PHE A 242 -2.14 25.71 3.43
N GLU A 243 -3.18 24.95 3.06
CA GLU A 243 -4.20 25.27 2.05
C GLU A 243 -5.52 25.58 2.75
#